data_AF-A0A0U5BBS0-F1
#
_entry.id   AF-A0A0U5BBS0-F1
#
_cell.length_a   1.000
_cell.length_b   1.000
_cell.length_c   1.000
_cell.angle_alpha   90.00
_cell.angle_beta   90.00
_cell.angle_gamma   90.00
#
_symmetry.space_group_name_H-M   'P 1'
#
loop_
_entity.id
_entity.type
_entity.pdbx_description
1 polymer ?
#
loop_
_entity_poly.entity_id
_entity_poly.type
_entity_poly.pdbx_seq_one_letter_code
_entity_poly.pdbx_strand_id
1 'polypeptide(L)'
;MTLYAFKNGDPIEERLMNSIFTAQSSTLIFDGDQAAVKTGSGAVENNLSLASYAVRFVLTGQTSIGRIELDLKKYGAGADMTVEIRDASFNPNGSSEGVLLKSVTFPAKIFGSGYISLPIDLSGLTAGAQYWLVMKKAGDSINHIRWVGETTQDVSYPAYSRSGVTGGWSIGNALHVKVFAKTPGTYLLKHGIYGENGKTIIEYRADGLVNYIWRWLPAADKTWKIVEKMTPVYDINGVATDWGIA
;
A
#
# COMPACT_ATOMS: atom_id res chain seq x y z
N MET A 1 -0.78 8.64 -18.76
CA MET A 1 -0.06 7.69 -19.64
C MET A 1 0.48 6.57 -18.77
N THR A 2 0.37 5.32 -19.22
CA THR A 2 0.84 4.15 -18.47
C THR A 2 2.34 3.98 -18.68
N LEU A 3 3.12 3.98 -17.59
CA LEU A 3 4.56 3.74 -17.62
C LEU A 3 4.85 2.28 -17.26
N TYR A 4 5.75 1.65 -18.00
CA TYR A 4 6.22 0.29 -17.74
C TYR A 4 7.73 0.23 -17.55
N ALA A 5 8.18 -0.67 -16.68
CA ALA A 5 9.59 -1.03 -16.59
C ALA A 5 10.01 -1.88 -17.79
N PHE A 6 11.18 -1.60 -18.36
CA PHE A 6 11.80 -2.45 -19.38
C PHE A 6 12.26 -3.79 -18.80
N LYS A 7 12.20 -4.83 -19.62
CA LYS A 7 12.77 -6.14 -19.39
C LYS A 7 13.90 -6.41 -20.38
N ASN A 8 14.78 -7.34 -20.02
CA ASN A 8 15.84 -7.78 -20.91
C ASN A 8 15.24 -8.36 -22.20
N GLY A 9 15.70 -7.86 -23.34
CA GLY A 9 15.17 -8.22 -24.67
C GLY A 9 14.05 -7.30 -25.20
N ASP A 10 13.57 -6.34 -24.41
CA ASP A 10 12.62 -5.35 -24.94
C ASP A 10 13.31 -4.43 -25.96
N PRO A 11 12.73 -4.23 -27.16
CA PRO A 11 13.32 -3.35 -28.17
C PRO A 11 13.24 -1.90 -27.71
N ILE A 12 14.32 -1.14 -27.90
CA ILE A 12 14.33 0.31 -27.71
C ILE A 12 13.78 0.95 -29.00
N GLU A 13 12.48 1.19 -29.03
CA GLU A 13 11.79 1.82 -30.17
C GLU A 13 11.26 3.22 -29.82
N GLU A 14 11.18 4.09 -30.84
CA GLU A 14 10.77 5.49 -30.71
C GLU A 14 9.46 5.66 -29.92
N ARG A 15 8.46 4.83 -30.19
CA ARG A 15 7.16 4.88 -29.50
C ARG A 15 7.31 4.66 -27.99
N LEU A 16 8.16 3.73 -27.57
CA LEU A 16 8.42 3.46 -26.16
C LEU A 16 9.24 4.60 -25.53
N MET A 17 10.24 5.11 -26.24
CA MET A 17 11.09 6.21 -25.75
C MET A 17 10.35 7.55 -25.65
N ASN A 18 9.58 7.94 -26.65
CA ASN A 18 8.81 9.19 -26.66
C ASN A 18 7.80 9.23 -25.50
N SER A 19 7.25 8.07 -25.15
CA SER A 19 6.37 7.94 -23.99
C SER A 19 7.10 8.37 -22.70
N ILE A 20 8.38 8.02 -22.53
CA ILE A 20 9.19 8.35 -21.35
C ILE A 20 9.56 9.84 -21.32
N PHE A 21 9.78 10.48 -22.47
CA PHE A 21 10.18 11.88 -22.55
C PHE A 21 9.04 12.89 -22.40
N THR A 22 7.77 12.45 -22.48
CA THR A 22 6.64 13.34 -22.23
C THR A 22 6.47 13.63 -20.73
N ALA A 23 6.02 14.84 -20.41
CA ALA A 23 5.72 15.22 -19.03
C ALA A 23 4.68 14.27 -18.43
N GLN A 24 5.05 13.62 -17.32
CA GLN A 24 4.19 12.64 -16.66
C GLN A 24 3.36 13.33 -15.58
N SER A 25 2.06 13.04 -15.54
CA SER A 25 1.22 13.42 -14.40
C SER A 25 1.84 12.87 -13.13
N SER A 26 1.96 13.69 -12.09
CA SER A 26 2.45 13.23 -10.80
C SER A 26 1.53 13.65 -9.68
N THR A 27 1.45 12.80 -8.65
CA THR A 27 0.75 13.09 -7.40
C THR A 27 1.73 12.94 -6.26
N LEU A 28 1.78 13.96 -5.40
CA LEU A 28 2.49 13.93 -4.14
C LEU A 28 1.51 13.55 -3.03
N ILE A 29 1.89 12.60 -2.19
CA ILE A 29 1.10 12.16 -1.03
C ILE A 29 1.92 12.46 0.21
N PHE A 30 1.37 13.31 1.06
CA PHE A 30 1.96 13.68 2.33
C PHE A 30 1.44 12.79 3.46
N ASP A 31 1.91 13.00 4.69
CA ASP A 31 1.45 12.26 5.86
C ASP A 31 -0.07 12.22 5.97
N GLY A 32 -0.72 13.37 5.76
CA GLY A 32 -2.17 13.50 5.75
C GLY A 32 -2.80 13.38 7.14
N ASP A 33 -4.07 13.75 7.23
CA ASP A 33 -4.83 13.61 8.47
C ASP A 33 -5.32 12.18 8.63
N GLN A 34 -5.24 11.64 9.85
CA GLN A 34 -5.73 10.30 10.15
C GLN A 34 -7.27 10.27 10.13
N ALA A 35 -7.83 9.53 9.18
CA ALA A 35 -9.27 9.41 8.98
C ALA A 35 -9.88 8.21 9.71
N ALA A 36 -9.10 7.14 9.90
CA ALA A 36 -9.53 5.94 10.61
C ALA A 36 -8.34 5.19 11.23
N VAL A 37 -8.57 4.50 12.35
CA VAL A 37 -7.51 3.82 13.08
C VAL A 37 -7.98 2.62 13.88
N LYS A 38 -7.32 1.49 13.66
CA LYS A 38 -7.28 0.38 14.60
C LYS A 38 -5.83 0.03 14.90
N THR A 39 -5.45 0.12 16.17
CA THR A 39 -4.14 -0.29 16.70
C THR A 39 -4.35 -1.02 18.02
N GLY A 40 -3.30 -1.61 18.55
CA GLY A 40 -3.30 -2.22 19.88
C GLY A 40 -2.02 -3.00 20.14
N SER A 41 -2.15 -4.10 20.87
CA SER A 41 -1.04 -4.94 21.35
C SER A 41 -0.39 -5.78 20.24
N GLY A 42 -1.14 -6.10 19.18
CA GLY A 42 -0.62 -6.91 18.08
C GLY A 42 -0.38 -8.37 18.44
N ALA A 43 -1.29 -8.95 19.24
CA ALA A 43 -1.16 -10.30 19.79
C ALA A 43 -1.40 -11.44 18.77
N VAL A 44 -1.96 -11.16 17.59
CA VAL A 44 -2.25 -12.16 16.55
C VAL A 44 -1.62 -11.80 15.22
N GLU A 45 -1.12 -12.80 14.51
CA GLU A 45 -0.57 -12.66 13.16
C GLU A 45 -1.38 -13.48 12.15
N ASN A 46 -1.99 -12.78 11.21
CA ASN A 46 -2.93 -13.36 10.25
C ASN A 46 -2.22 -13.67 8.94
N ASN A 47 -2.06 -14.96 8.60
CA ASN A 47 -1.23 -15.37 7.48
C ASN A 47 -1.90 -15.14 6.11
N LEU A 48 -1.31 -14.27 5.29
CA LEU A 48 -1.81 -13.94 3.96
C LEU A 48 -1.51 -15.02 2.91
N SER A 49 -0.66 -16.02 3.18
CA SER A 49 -0.54 -17.17 2.27
C SER A 49 -1.67 -18.18 2.43
N LEU A 50 -2.51 -18.04 3.46
CA LEU A 50 -3.64 -18.94 3.71
C LEU A 50 -4.98 -18.31 3.32
N ALA A 51 -5.14 -17.00 3.54
CA ALA A 51 -6.40 -16.29 3.31
C ALA A 51 -6.21 -14.85 2.85
N SER A 52 -7.25 -14.31 2.21
CA SER A 52 -7.45 -12.86 2.07
C SER A 52 -8.10 -12.33 3.34
N TYR A 53 -7.86 -11.06 3.67
CA TYR A 53 -8.45 -10.40 4.82
C TYR A 53 -9.13 -9.10 4.41
N ALA A 54 -10.27 -8.81 5.02
CA ALA A 54 -11.02 -7.59 4.81
C ALA A 54 -11.26 -6.91 6.15
N VAL A 55 -11.06 -5.60 6.23
CA VAL A 55 -11.40 -4.78 7.40
C VAL A 55 -12.25 -3.60 6.97
N ARG A 56 -13.33 -3.34 7.70
CA ARG A 56 -14.17 -2.17 7.47
C ARG A 56 -13.62 -0.97 8.22
N PHE A 57 -13.73 0.21 7.63
CA PHE A 57 -13.45 1.49 8.29
C PHE A 57 -14.47 2.55 7.87
N VAL A 58 -14.58 3.61 8.66
CA VAL A 58 -15.39 4.80 8.36
C VAL A 58 -14.46 5.95 8.01
N LEU A 59 -14.72 6.63 6.89
CA LEU A 59 -13.90 7.75 6.45
C LEU A 59 -14.38 9.07 7.07
N THR A 60 -14.10 9.28 8.36
CA THR A 60 -14.63 10.43 9.11
C THR A 60 -14.04 11.74 8.64
N GLY A 61 -14.89 12.69 8.22
CA GLY A 61 -14.49 14.05 7.86
C GLY A 61 -13.63 14.19 6.60
N GLN A 62 -13.46 13.11 5.83
CA GLN A 62 -12.53 13.06 4.70
C GLN A 62 -13.21 12.50 3.44
N THR A 63 -12.81 12.98 2.27
CA THR A 63 -13.36 12.59 0.95
C THR A 63 -12.31 11.94 0.05
N SER A 64 -11.15 11.61 0.63
CA SER A 64 -10.02 11.02 -0.06
C SER A 64 -9.19 10.14 0.88
N ILE A 65 -8.41 9.24 0.28
CA ILE A 65 -7.39 8.42 0.94
C ILE A 65 -6.08 8.66 0.21
N GLY A 66 -5.09 9.22 0.89
CA GLY A 66 -3.74 9.36 0.35
C GLY A 66 -2.96 8.06 0.50
N ARG A 67 -2.89 7.55 1.73
CA ARG A 67 -2.09 6.38 2.11
C ARG A 67 -2.76 5.59 3.22
N ILE A 68 -2.28 4.38 3.42
CA ILE A 68 -2.62 3.52 4.55
C ILE A 68 -1.33 3.12 5.28
N GLU A 69 -1.43 2.85 6.57
CA GLU A 69 -0.40 2.11 7.30
C GLU A 69 -0.96 0.78 7.77
N LEU A 70 -0.18 -0.27 7.55
CA LEU A 70 -0.51 -1.63 7.95
C LEU A 70 0.62 -2.18 8.83
N ASP A 71 0.28 -2.80 9.94
CA ASP A 71 1.24 -3.51 10.79
C ASP A 71 1.43 -4.92 10.23
N LEU A 72 2.55 -5.11 9.53
CA LEU A 72 2.83 -6.32 8.77
C LEU A 72 4.09 -7.01 9.31
N LYS A 73 4.15 -8.32 9.18
CA LYS A 73 5.38 -9.08 9.42
C LYS A 73 5.76 -9.86 8.18
N LYS A 74 7.00 -9.68 7.73
CA LYS A 74 7.55 -10.37 6.57
C LYS A 74 8.25 -11.65 6.98
N TYR A 75 7.95 -12.74 6.27
CA TYR A 75 8.59 -14.04 6.39
C TYR A 75 9.25 -14.43 5.07
N GLY A 76 10.47 -14.97 5.14
CA GLY A 76 11.26 -15.31 3.97
C GLY A 76 11.47 -14.10 3.04
N ALA A 77 11.32 -14.30 1.74
CA ALA A 77 11.40 -13.23 0.76
C ALA A 77 10.17 -12.30 0.75
N GLY A 78 9.10 -12.64 1.49
CA GLY A 78 7.78 -12.02 1.38
C GLY A 78 7.07 -12.40 0.07
N ALA A 79 5.95 -11.75 -0.21
CA ALA A 79 5.21 -11.91 -1.45
C ALA A 79 4.68 -10.56 -1.95
N ASP A 80 4.45 -10.45 -3.26
CA ASP A 80 3.77 -9.29 -3.83
C ASP A 80 2.33 -9.26 -3.31
N MET A 81 1.91 -8.13 -2.74
CA MET A 81 0.63 -7.99 -2.06
C MET A 81 -0.29 -7.08 -2.84
N THR A 82 -1.54 -7.52 -3.05
CA THR A 82 -2.58 -6.66 -3.62
C THR A 82 -3.51 -6.16 -2.53
N VAL A 83 -3.65 -4.83 -2.45
CA VAL A 83 -4.57 -4.12 -1.58
C VAL A 83 -5.69 -3.54 -2.43
N GLU A 84 -6.92 -3.75 -2.00
CA GLU A 84 -8.12 -3.19 -2.62
C GLU A 84 -8.86 -2.30 -1.64
N ILE A 85 -9.48 -1.24 -2.15
CA ILE A 85 -10.52 -0.48 -1.46
C ILE A 85 -11.85 -0.79 -2.16
N ARG A 86 -12.83 -1.28 -1.38
CA ARG A 86 -14.20 -1.55 -1.82
C ARG A 86 -15.16 -0.57 -1.14
N ASP A 87 -16.28 -0.29 -1.78
CA ASP A 87 -17.35 0.52 -1.21
C ASP A 87 -18.17 -0.22 -0.12
N ALA A 88 -19.15 0.47 0.45
CA ALA A 88 -20.02 -0.05 1.49
C ALA A 88 -20.89 -1.25 1.06
N SER A 89 -21.03 -1.52 -0.24
CA SER A 89 -21.87 -2.62 -0.75
C SER A 89 -21.19 -3.99 -0.70
N PHE A 90 -19.91 -4.05 -0.27
CA PHE A 90 -19.25 -5.30 0.08
C PHE A 90 -19.98 -5.99 1.23
N ASN A 91 -20.35 -7.25 1.03
CA ASN A 91 -21.08 -8.04 2.02
C ASN A 91 -20.27 -9.29 2.42
N PRO A 92 -19.81 -9.38 3.68
CA PRO A 92 -19.06 -10.53 4.15
C PRO A 92 -19.78 -11.87 4.03
N ASN A 93 -21.11 -11.92 3.93
CA ASN A 93 -21.82 -13.18 3.70
C ASN A 93 -21.56 -13.80 2.30
N GLY A 94 -20.86 -13.09 1.41
CA GLY A 94 -20.52 -13.53 0.06
C GLY A 94 -21.56 -13.18 -1.01
N SER A 95 -22.63 -12.47 -0.66
CA SER A 95 -23.67 -12.05 -1.63
C SER A 95 -23.20 -10.93 -2.56
N SER A 96 -22.13 -10.19 -2.19
CA SER A 96 -21.58 -9.08 -2.93
C SER A 96 -20.12 -8.84 -2.55
N GLU A 97 -19.23 -8.65 -3.53
CA GLU A 97 -17.83 -8.22 -3.33
C GLU A 97 -17.70 -6.68 -3.31
N GLY A 98 -18.83 -5.96 -3.35
CA GLY A 98 -18.87 -4.51 -3.45
C GLY A 98 -18.24 -3.95 -4.72
N VAL A 99 -18.34 -2.64 -4.90
CA VAL A 99 -17.68 -1.93 -6.01
C VAL A 99 -16.20 -1.78 -5.68
N LEU A 100 -15.33 -2.19 -6.61
CA LEU A 100 -13.90 -1.94 -6.52
C LEU A 100 -13.59 -0.47 -6.84
N LEU A 101 -13.13 0.26 -5.83
CA LEU A 101 -12.77 1.68 -5.96
C LEU A 101 -11.29 1.89 -6.28
N LYS A 102 -10.42 1.04 -5.74
CA LYS A 102 -8.98 1.05 -6.02
C LYS A 102 -8.40 -0.36 -5.86
N SER A 103 -7.44 -0.72 -6.70
CA SER A 103 -6.58 -1.89 -6.51
C SER A 103 -5.14 -1.49 -6.75
N VAL A 104 -4.25 -1.86 -5.82
CA VAL A 104 -2.82 -1.58 -5.91
C VAL A 104 -2.03 -2.80 -5.49
N THR A 105 -1.11 -3.23 -6.35
CA THR A 105 -0.15 -4.30 -6.01
C THR A 105 1.19 -3.68 -5.63
N PHE A 106 1.76 -4.20 -4.55
CA PHE A 106 3.01 -3.76 -3.95
C PHE A 106 4.04 -4.89 -3.98
N PRO A 107 5.29 -4.62 -4.40
CA PRO A 107 6.30 -5.65 -4.51
C PRO A 107 6.79 -6.15 -3.14
N ALA A 108 7.07 -7.45 -3.01
CA ALA A 108 7.51 -8.11 -1.77
C ALA A 108 8.69 -7.42 -1.07
N LYS A 109 9.56 -6.80 -1.86
CA LYS A 109 10.80 -6.16 -1.43
C LYS A 109 10.58 -4.88 -0.60
N ILE A 110 9.45 -4.18 -0.75
CA ILE A 110 9.20 -2.97 0.04
C ILE A 110 8.74 -3.30 1.47
N PHE A 111 8.28 -4.52 1.72
CA PHE A 111 7.78 -4.90 3.03
C PHE A 111 8.92 -5.17 4.02
N GLY A 112 8.80 -4.56 5.21
CA GLY A 112 9.54 -4.90 6.42
C GLY A 112 8.62 -5.52 7.48
N SER A 113 9.06 -5.51 8.74
CA SER A 113 8.24 -5.87 9.89
C SER A 113 7.86 -4.61 10.68
N GLY A 114 6.59 -4.49 11.07
CA GLY A 114 6.00 -3.32 11.71
C GLY A 114 5.06 -2.53 10.78
N TYR A 115 4.73 -1.30 11.18
CA TYR A 115 3.91 -0.41 10.35
C TYR A 115 4.65 0.01 9.08
N ILE A 116 4.05 -0.29 7.93
CA ILE A 116 4.51 0.19 6.63
C ILE A 116 3.47 1.10 6.00
N SER A 117 3.93 2.22 5.45
CA SER A 117 3.08 3.18 4.73
C SER A 117 2.99 2.81 3.24
N LEU A 118 1.77 2.70 2.72
CA LEU A 118 1.49 2.31 1.35
C LEU A 118 0.62 3.36 0.63
N PRO A 119 1.03 3.84 -0.57
CA PRO A 119 0.27 4.84 -1.31
C PRO A 119 -0.98 4.25 -1.99
N ILE A 120 -2.14 4.89 -1.78
CA ILE A 120 -3.42 4.49 -2.38
C ILE A 120 -3.87 5.50 -3.43
N ASP A 121 -3.83 6.80 -3.11
CA ASP A 121 -4.31 7.89 -3.95
C ASP A 121 -5.72 7.65 -4.54
N LEU A 122 -6.72 7.80 -3.68
CA LEU A 122 -8.14 7.66 -4.00
C LEU A 122 -8.87 8.93 -3.58
N SER A 123 -9.70 9.48 -4.46
CA SER A 123 -10.49 10.69 -4.22
C SER A 123 -11.93 10.47 -4.69
N GLY A 124 -12.83 11.41 -4.37
CA GLY A 124 -14.25 11.29 -4.73
C GLY A 124 -15.03 10.37 -3.80
N LEU A 125 -14.53 10.18 -2.57
CA LEU A 125 -15.21 9.40 -1.54
C LEU A 125 -16.18 10.30 -0.76
N THR A 126 -17.21 9.68 -0.20
CA THR A 126 -18.16 10.34 0.70
C THR A 126 -17.64 10.32 2.14
N ALA A 127 -17.59 11.49 2.77
CA ALA A 127 -17.23 11.63 4.18
C ALA A 127 -18.27 10.94 5.09
N GLY A 128 -17.80 10.24 6.12
CA GLY A 128 -18.63 9.46 7.04
C GLY A 128 -19.14 8.12 6.49
N ALA A 129 -18.89 7.81 5.22
CA ALA A 129 -19.26 6.53 4.64
C ALA A 129 -18.33 5.39 5.07
N GLN A 130 -18.86 4.17 5.00
CA GLN A 130 -18.12 2.93 5.25
C GLN A 130 -17.42 2.46 3.98
N TYR A 131 -16.21 1.96 4.15
CA TYR A 131 -15.42 1.33 3.09
C TYR A 131 -14.73 0.10 3.65
N TRP A 132 -14.26 -0.74 2.74
CA TRP A 132 -13.53 -1.96 3.08
C TRP A 132 -12.14 -1.93 2.49
N LEU A 133 -11.15 -2.23 3.31
CA LEU A 133 -9.79 -2.50 2.88
C LEU A 133 -9.60 -4.01 2.81
N VAL A 134 -9.25 -4.52 1.64
CA VAL A 134 -9.07 -5.94 1.39
C VAL A 134 -7.63 -6.21 1.00
N MET A 135 -6.93 -7.03 1.76
CA MET A 135 -5.65 -7.61 1.35
C MET A 135 -5.88 -9.00 0.77
N LYS A 136 -5.49 -9.18 -0.49
CA LYS A 136 -5.63 -10.45 -1.19
C LYS A 136 -4.58 -11.45 -0.70
N LYS A 137 -4.99 -12.71 -0.64
CA LYS A 137 -4.12 -13.86 -0.37
C LYS A 137 -2.90 -13.83 -1.32
N ALA A 138 -1.70 -14.00 -0.78
CA ALA A 138 -0.46 -14.06 -1.55
C ALA A 138 0.66 -14.81 -0.80
N GLY A 139 1.60 -15.38 -1.56
CA GLY A 139 2.75 -16.11 -1.03
C GLY A 139 2.48 -17.60 -0.81
N ASP A 140 3.43 -18.25 -0.12
CA ASP A 140 3.43 -19.69 0.17
C ASP A 140 3.73 -19.95 1.66
N SER A 141 4.09 -21.18 2.03
CA SER A 141 4.39 -21.54 3.43
C SER A 141 5.72 -20.97 3.96
N ILE A 142 6.60 -20.50 3.08
CA ILE A 142 7.94 -20.00 3.36
C ILE A 142 8.01 -18.48 3.15
N ASN A 143 7.47 -18.01 2.03
CA ASN A 143 7.55 -16.64 1.56
C ASN A 143 6.16 -15.99 1.63
N HIS A 144 5.88 -15.28 2.71
CA HIS A 144 4.57 -14.68 2.96
C HIS A 144 4.65 -13.44 3.85
N ILE A 145 3.55 -12.72 3.88
CA ILE A 145 3.32 -11.62 4.80
C ILE A 145 2.25 -12.06 5.81
N ARG A 146 2.37 -11.60 7.05
CA ARG A 146 1.30 -11.70 8.04
C ARG A 146 0.80 -10.33 8.42
N TRP A 147 -0.51 -10.20 8.58
CA TRP A 147 -1.14 -8.96 9.04
C TRP A 147 -1.38 -9.06 10.55
N VAL A 148 -0.77 -8.15 11.30
CA VAL A 148 -0.88 -8.08 12.75
C VAL A 148 -2.26 -7.56 13.15
N GLY A 149 -2.81 -8.12 14.23
CA GLY A 149 -4.09 -7.75 14.81
C GLY A 149 -4.23 -8.20 16.26
N GLU A 150 -5.47 -8.22 16.73
CA GLU A 150 -5.83 -8.50 18.12
C GLU A 150 -6.36 -9.94 18.34
N THR A 151 -6.53 -10.32 19.59
CA THR A 151 -7.19 -11.59 19.99
C THR A 151 -8.71 -11.49 20.04
N THR A 152 -9.26 -10.29 19.89
CA THR A 152 -10.69 -10.02 19.99
C THR A 152 -11.24 -9.32 18.75
N GLN A 153 -12.55 -9.46 18.54
CA GLN A 153 -13.29 -8.74 17.51
C GLN A 153 -13.50 -7.28 17.94
N ASP A 154 -13.65 -6.39 16.98
CA ASP A 154 -14.00 -4.99 17.19
C ASP A 154 -15.15 -4.62 16.26
N VAL A 155 -16.30 -4.26 16.83
CA VAL A 155 -17.50 -3.91 16.07
C VAL A 155 -17.34 -2.61 15.27
N SER A 156 -16.42 -1.74 15.68
CA SER A 156 -16.08 -0.50 14.98
C SER A 156 -15.18 -0.76 13.78
N TYR A 157 -14.37 -1.82 13.86
CA TYR A 157 -13.44 -2.28 12.82
C TYR A 157 -13.59 -3.78 12.54
N PRO A 158 -14.78 -4.23 12.10
CA PRO A 158 -15.01 -5.64 11.91
C PRO A 158 -14.11 -6.15 10.80
N ALA A 159 -13.48 -7.28 11.07
CA ALA A 159 -12.54 -7.93 10.16
C ALA A 159 -13.05 -9.31 9.79
N TYR A 160 -12.71 -9.73 8.58
CA TYR A 160 -13.09 -11.02 8.04
C TYR A 160 -11.95 -11.63 7.25
N SER A 161 -11.99 -12.94 7.08
CA SER A 161 -11.01 -13.70 6.30
C SER A 161 -11.71 -14.64 5.33
N ARG A 162 -11.05 -14.94 4.22
CA ARG A 162 -11.52 -15.93 3.24
C ARG A 162 -10.34 -16.66 2.61
N SER A 163 -10.33 -17.99 2.74
CA SER A 163 -9.28 -18.85 2.19
C SER A 163 -9.42 -19.09 0.67
N GLY A 164 -10.66 -19.07 0.17
CA GLY A 164 -11.00 -19.21 -1.25
C GLY A 164 -11.15 -17.89 -2.00
N VAL A 165 -11.40 -17.99 -3.31
CA VAL A 165 -11.65 -16.84 -4.19
C VAL A 165 -13.12 -16.39 -4.17
N THR A 166 -14.03 -17.33 -3.91
CA THR A 166 -15.48 -17.13 -3.85
C THR A 166 -16.06 -17.62 -2.52
N GLY A 167 -17.31 -17.24 -2.24
CA GLY A 167 -18.04 -17.66 -1.05
C GLY A 167 -17.95 -16.66 0.11
N GLY A 168 -18.63 -17.02 1.20
CA GLY A 168 -18.70 -16.20 2.41
C GLY A 168 -17.36 -16.01 3.08
N TRP A 169 -17.22 -14.87 3.75
CA TRP A 169 -16.10 -14.52 4.58
C TRP A 169 -16.38 -14.92 6.03
N SER A 170 -15.38 -15.48 6.69
CA SER A 170 -15.44 -15.84 8.10
C SER A 170 -15.06 -14.65 8.97
N ILE A 171 -15.83 -14.39 10.02
CA ILE A 171 -15.49 -13.34 10.99
C ILE A 171 -14.12 -13.60 11.60
N GLY A 172 -13.34 -12.53 11.75
CA GLY A 172 -11.99 -12.55 12.30
C GLY A 172 -11.81 -11.49 13.38
N ASN A 173 -10.67 -11.57 14.07
CA ASN A 173 -10.30 -10.56 15.05
C ASN A 173 -9.85 -9.26 14.36
N ALA A 174 -9.91 -8.17 15.11
CA ALA A 174 -9.57 -6.85 14.57
C ALA A 174 -8.13 -6.80 14.04
N LEU A 175 -7.94 -6.11 12.92
CA LEU A 175 -6.65 -5.97 12.24
C LEU A 175 -6.09 -4.56 12.40
N HIS A 176 -4.77 -4.44 12.51
CA HIS A 176 -4.12 -3.15 12.66
C HIS A 176 -4.11 -2.39 11.33
N VAL A 177 -4.73 -1.22 11.30
CA VAL A 177 -4.82 -0.38 10.12
C VAL A 177 -4.91 1.09 10.52
N LYS A 178 -4.23 1.95 9.76
CA LYS A 178 -4.47 3.39 9.78
C LYS A 178 -4.76 3.86 8.36
N VAL A 179 -5.75 4.72 8.21
CA VAL A 179 -6.13 5.32 6.93
C VAL A 179 -5.90 6.81 7.03
N PHE A 180 -5.15 7.37 6.08
CA PHE A 180 -4.80 8.79 6.06
C PHE A 180 -5.37 9.45 4.81
N ALA A 181 -5.92 10.64 4.98
CA ALA A 181 -6.48 11.45 3.91
C ALA A 181 -5.41 12.01 2.97
N LYS A 182 -5.83 12.42 1.77
CA LYS A 182 -4.96 13.15 0.84
C LYS A 182 -5.00 14.65 1.18
N THR A 183 -4.37 15.04 2.29
CA THR A 183 -4.28 16.45 2.71
C THR A 183 -3.02 17.10 2.11
N PRO A 184 -3.14 18.14 1.27
CA PRO A 184 -1.98 18.88 0.75
C PRO A 184 -1.36 19.80 1.82
N GLY A 185 -0.04 20.05 1.73
CA GLY A 185 0.49 21.40 1.98
C GLY A 185 1.11 21.77 3.34
N THR A 186 1.18 20.91 4.35
CA THR A 186 1.86 21.24 5.65
C THR A 186 2.57 20.05 6.31
N TYR A 187 2.65 18.93 5.59
CA TYR A 187 3.03 17.63 6.12
C TYR A 187 4.28 17.07 5.43
N LEU A 188 4.92 16.05 6.01
CA LEU A 188 6.07 15.40 5.38
C LEU A 188 5.62 14.60 4.14
N LEU A 189 6.39 14.69 3.06
CA LEU A 189 6.10 13.99 1.81
C LEU A 189 6.40 12.50 1.95
N LYS A 190 5.38 11.64 2.03
CA LYS A 190 5.58 10.19 2.21
C LYS A 190 5.70 9.41 0.92
N HIS A 191 4.99 9.83 -0.13
CA HIS A 191 4.96 9.10 -1.38
C HIS A 191 4.86 10.02 -2.59
N GLY A 192 5.29 9.50 -3.73
CA GLY A 192 5.03 10.06 -5.04
C GLY A 192 4.39 9.02 -5.92
N ILE A 193 3.49 9.44 -6.79
CA ILE A 193 2.99 8.66 -7.92
C ILE A 193 3.35 9.42 -9.18
N TYR A 194 3.91 8.74 -10.18
CA TYR A 194 4.31 9.33 -11.45
C TYR A 194 3.76 8.52 -12.62
N GLY A 195 3.19 9.21 -13.60
CA GLY A 195 2.27 8.63 -14.57
C GLY A 195 1.06 8.01 -13.87
N GLU A 196 0.59 6.88 -14.40
CA GLU A 196 -0.49 6.09 -13.80
C GLU A 196 0.02 5.05 -12.78
N ASN A 197 1.26 4.61 -12.97
CA ASN A 197 1.73 3.33 -12.43
C ASN A 197 3.02 3.42 -11.59
N GLY A 198 3.81 4.47 -11.79
CA GLY A 198 5.04 4.68 -11.04
C GLY A 198 4.74 5.09 -9.61
N LYS A 199 5.41 4.46 -8.65
CA LYS A 199 5.19 4.72 -7.23
C LYS A 199 6.50 4.86 -6.50
N THR A 200 6.46 5.71 -5.48
CA THR A 200 7.60 6.05 -4.65
C THR A 200 7.21 5.94 -3.17
N ILE A 201 8.07 5.33 -2.36
CA ILE A 201 8.04 5.44 -0.90
C ILE A 201 9.24 6.28 -0.49
N ILE A 202 9.00 7.28 0.36
CA ILE A 202 10.01 8.08 1.01
C ILE A 202 9.88 7.80 2.50
N GLU A 203 10.90 7.16 3.06
CA GLU A 203 10.99 6.97 4.50
C GLU A 203 11.93 7.98 5.11
N TYR A 204 11.60 8.39 6.33
CA TYR A 204 12.34 9.37 7.09
C TYR A 204 12.88 8.74 8.37
N ARG A 205 14.03 9.21 8.79
CA ARG A 205 14.62 8.98 10.10
C ARG A 205 13.84 9.78 11.16
N ALA A 206 14.09 9.48 12.43
CA ALA A 206 13.47 10.19 13.55
C ALA A 206 13.83 11.69 13.61
N ASP A 207 14.97 12.08 13.03
CA ASP A 207 15.42 13.47 12.91
C ASP A 207 14.79 14.23 11.72
N GLY A 208 13.92 13.59 10.94
CA GLY A 208 13.24 14.19 9.80
C GLY A 208 14.04 14.17 8.50
N LEU A 209 15.25 13.59 8.46
CA LEU A 209 16.01 13.37 7.24
C LEU A 209 15.50 12.14 6.49
N VAL A 210 15.65 12.12 5.15
CA VAL A 210 15.25 10.97 4.33
C VAL A 210 16.17 9.79 4.64
N ASN A 211 15.61 8.64 4.98
CA ASN A 211 16.37 7.41 5.19
C ASN A 211 16.63 6.69 3.86
N TYR A 212 15.57 6.49 3.07
CA TYR A 212 15.67 5.92 1.73
C TYR A 212 14.45 6.26 0.89
N ILE A 213 14.63 6.13 -0.42
CA ILE A 213 13.57 6.28 -1.42
C ILE A 213 13.52 5.00 -2.25
N TRP A 214 12.37 4.34 -2.27
CA TRP A 214 12.10 3.23 -3.18
C TRP A 214 11.24 3.71 -4.34
N ARG A 215 11.63 3.39 -5.57
CA ARG A 215 10.80 3.59 -6.75
C ARG A 215 10.52 2.27 -7.45
N TRP A 216 9.28 2.08 -7.87
CA TRP A 216 8.89 0.89 -8.61
C TRP A 216 7.88 1.19 -9.71
N LEU A 217 7.93 0.36 -10.74
CA LEU A 217 7.06 0.39 -11.90
C LEU A 217 6.58 -1.04 -12.19
N PRO A 218 5.35 -1.22 -12.67
CA PRO A 218 4.92 -2.50 -13.22
C PRO A 218 5.60 -2.68 -14.57
N ALA A 219 5.84 -3.91 -14.98
CA ALA A 219 6.16 -4.27 -16.34
C ALA A 219 4.87 -4.56 -17.11
N ALA A 220 4.95 -4.63 -18.45
CA ALA A 220 3.79 -4.87 -19.31
C ALA A 220 3.06 -6.20 -18.99
N ASP A 221 3.77 -7.18 -18.44
CA ASP A 221 3.22 -8.48 -18.00
C ASP A 221 2.67 -8.46 -16.57
N LYS A 222 2.46 -7.28 -15.99
CA LYS A 222 1.92 -7.06 -14.63
C LYS A 222 2.84 -7.52 -13.49
N THR A 223 4.06 -7.96 -13.78
CA THR A 223 5.10 -8.13 -12.74
C THR A 223 5.61 -6.77 -12.28
N TRP A 224 6.13 -6.65 -11.06
CA TRP A 224 6.66 -5.38 -10.56
C TRP A 224 8.19 -5.38 -10.54
N LYS A 225 8.78 -4.24 -10.89
CA LYS A 225 10.21 -4.00 -10.83
C LYS A 225 10.49 -2.81 -9.94
N ILE A 226 11.31 -3.04 -8.93
CA ILE A 226 12.01 -1.95 -8.26
C ILE A 226 13.00 -1.43 -9.28
N VAL A 227 12.79 -0.18 -9.69
CA VAL A 227 13.65 0.49 -10.65
C VAL A 227 14.78 1.23 -9.96
N GLU A 228 14.60 1.56 -8.68
CA GLU A 228 15.59 2.31 -7.93
C GLU A 228 15.39 2.14 -6.41
N LYS A 229 16.49 1.94 -5.68
CA LYS A 229 16.59 2.26 -4.25
C LYS A 229 17.67 3.31 -4.05
N MET A 230 17.28 4.50 -3.61
CA MET A 230 18.22 5.56 -3.26
C MET A 230 18.40 5.62 -1.74
N THR A 231 19.65 5.67 -1.29
CA THR A 231 20.00 5.88 0.13
C THR A 231 20.94 7.08 0.23
N PRO A 232 20.48 8.23 0.79
CA PRO A 232 21.34 9.38 0.97
C PRO A 232 22.40 9.13 2.04
N VAL A 233 23.61 9.62 1.79
CA VAL A 233 24.69 9.72 2.78
C VAL A 233 24.72 11.16 3.27
N TYR A 234 24.71 11.34 4.59
CA TYR A 234 24.70 12.66 5.21
C TYR A 234 26.06 13.01 5.80
N ASP A 235 26.46 14.28 5.69
CA ASP A 235 27.58 14.82 6.47
C ASP A 235 27.18 15.07 7.94
N ILE A 236 28.13 15.59 8.72
CA ILE A 236 27.93 15.92 10.13
C ILE A 236 26.89 17.02 10.36
N ASN A 237 26.55 17.79 9.34
CA ASN A 237 25.57 18.88 9.38
C ASN A 237 24.18 18.42 8.89
N GLY A 238 24.02 17.15 8.51
CA GLY A 238 22.76 16.62 7.98
C GLY A 238 22.50 16.99 6.52
N VAL A 239 23.53 17.43 5.77
CA VAL A 239 23.44 17.69 4.33
C VAL A 239 23.72 16.39 3.58
N ALA A 240 22.84 16.03 2.64
CA ALA A 240 23.07 14.87 1.78
C ALA A 240 24.27 15.16 0.85
N THR A 241 25.35 14.41 1.00
CA THR A 241 26.58 14.55 0.22
C THR A 241 26.71 13.54 -0.91
N ASP A 242 25.98 12.42 -0.83
CA ASP A 242 25.96 11.39 -1.86
C ASP A 242 24.60 10.65 -1.85
N TRP A 243 24.28 9.99 -2.96
CA TRP A 243 23.10 9.15 -3.14
C TRP A 243 23.52 7.77 -3.66
N GLY A 244 23.62 6.80 -2.75
CA GLY A 244 23.86 5.42 -3.15
C GLY A 244 22.66 4.87 -3.92
N ILE A 245 22.89 4.41 -5.15
CA ILE A 245 21.89 3.73 -5.98
C ILE A 245 22.18 2.23 -5.95
N ALA A 246 21.21 1.44 -5.47
CA ALA A 246 21.28 -0.02 -5.39
C ALA A 246 20.12 -0.71 -6.11
#